data_AF-A0A522E9M8-F1
#
_entry.id   AF-A0A522E9M8-F1
#
_cell.length_a   1.000
_cell.length_b   1.000
_cell.length_c   1.000
_cell.angle_alpha   90.00
_cell.angle_beta   90.00
_cell.angle_gamma   90.00
#
_symmetry.space_group_name_H-M   'P 1'
#
loop_
_entity.id
_entity.type
_entity.pdbx_description
1 polymer ?
#
loop_
_entity_poly.entity_id
_entity_poly.type
_entity_poly.pdbx_seq_one_letter_code
_entity_poly.pdbx_strand_id
1 'polypeptide(L)'
;MAATKYLNETEKRSLDRDAYCLNKLDSYIGDLNITHVHMGTLQTYIEARRTEGVKSATIARELAVLRRILTLAARTWRDEYNNPWIDTAPLIELPKWEDGAEPYPLNWEEQNRFFKLLPDYLNKMALFKVNTGLREQGVCWLRWDWEVQIPELNTSIFITPGKRVQYEDGVWGGEKNKEDQIVVLNQVARSVIEAQRGLHPVYVFPYQDRRIGHIHTTAWKKAWIKAGLPVDGSYNKGPHNLKHTFGRRLRSVGVSLETRKVLLHHKSGDITTHYSGAEISEL
;
A
#
# COMPACT_ATOMS: atom_id res chain seq x y z
N MET A 1 7.13 30.22 4.06
CA MET A 1 7.35 30.09 5.53
C MET A 1 6.50 28.99 6.19
N ALA A 2 5.18 28.96 6.00
CA ALA A 2 4.31 27.95 6.64
C ALA A 2 4.60 26.49 6.24
N ALA A 3 4.81 26.24 4.93
CA ALA A 3 5.20 24.92 4.43
C ALA A 3 6.53 24.43 5.04
N THR A 4 7.53 25.31 5.10
CA THR A 4 8.83 25.03 5.72
C THR A 4 8.69 24.66 7.20
N LYS A 5 7.92 25.44 7.96
CA LYS A 5 7.62 25.12 9.38
C LYS A 5 6.98 23.75 9.52
N TYR A 6 5.95 23.46 8.71
CA TYR A 6 5.29 22.15 8.70
C TYR A 6 6.27 21.00 8.44
N LEU A 7 7.12 21.13 7.43
CA LEU A 7 8.09 20.09 7.07
C LEU A 7 9.20 19.91 8.11
N ASN A 8 9.59 20.97 8.83
CA ASN A 8 10.63 20.87 9.87
C ASN A 8 10.10 20.31 11.20
N GLU A 9 8.83 20.58 11.54
CA GLU A 9 8.28 20.26 12.86
C GLU A 9 7.35 19.04 12.87
N THR A 10 6.96 18.53 11.69
CA THR A 10 6.05 17.38 11.61
C THR A 10 6.82 16.07 11.53
N GLU A 11 6.65 15.22 12.54
CA GLU A 11 7.15 13.84 12.49
C GLU A 11 6.10 12.90 11.88
N LYS A 12 6.33 12.45 10.64
CA LYS A 12 5.42 11.54 9.92
C LYS A 12 6.19 10.64 8.96
N ARG A 13 5.84 9.36 8.90
CA ARG A 13 6.45 8.38 7.96
C ARG A 13 6.35 8.80 6.49
N SER A 14 5.34 9.57 6.12
CA SER A 14 5.12 10.01 4.73
C SER A 14 5.44 11.50 4.51
N LEU A 15 6.31 12.09 5.33
CA LEU A 15 6.64 13.52 5.23
C LEU A 15 7.24 13.89 3.87
N ASP A 16 8.12 13.05 3.30
CA ASP A 16 8.67 13.25 1.96
C ASP A 16 7.58 13.35 0.89
N ARG A 17 6.48 12.60 1.07
CA ARG A 17 5.33 12.67 0.17
C ARG A 17 4.58 13.99 0.34
N ASP A 18 4.46 14.48 1.57
CA ASP A 18 3.85 15.78 1.84
C ASP A 18 4.72 16.90 1.22
N ALA A 19 6.05 16.82 1.32
CA ALA A 19 6.98 17.74 0.66
C ALA A 19 6.83 17.73 -0.87
N TYR A 20 6.72 16.55 -1.49
CA TYR A 20 6.44 16.43 -2.91
C TYR A 20 5.10 17.11 -3.30
N CYS A 21 4.05 16.91 -2.50
CA CYS A 21 2.75 17.57 -2.74
C CYS A 21 2.87 19.10 -2.67
N LEU A 22 3.61 19.62 -1.67
CA LEU A 22 3.79 21.06 -1.49
C LEU A 22 4.59 21.69 -2.62
N ASN A 23 5.62 21.00 -3.13
CA ASN A 23 6.39 21.46 -4.29
C ASN A 23 5.49 21.68 -5.53
N LYS A 24 4.45 20.85 -5.72
CA LYS A 24 3.48 21.03 -6.83
C LYS A 24 2.60 22.27 -6.67
N LEU A 25 2.32 22.66 -5.44
CA LEU A 25 1.51 23.84 -5.12
C LEU A 25 2.33 25.13 -5.14
N ASP A 26 3.65 25.03 -4.99
CA ASP A 26 4.57 26.17 -4.82
C ASP A 26 4.48 27.19 -5.96
N SER A 27 4.47 26.72 -7.21
CA SER A 27 4.37 27.61 -8.39
C SER A 27 3.02 28.33 -8.54
N TYR A 28 2.02 27.99 -7.73
CA TYR A 28 0.67 28.57 -7.80
C TYR A 28 0.34 29.44 -6.60
N ILE A 29 0.78 29.03 -5.40
CA ILE A 29 0.42 29.70 -4.14
C ILE A 29 1.63 29.97 -3.22
N GLY A 30 2.86 29.65 -3.64
CA GLY A 30 4.06 29.73 -2.82
C GLY A 30 4.38 31.15 -2.34
N ASP A 31 4.13 32.14 -3.21
CA ASP A 31 4.36 33.57 -2.92
C ASP A 31 3.17 34.26 -2.22
N LEU A 32 2.04 33.56 -2.08
CA LEU A 32 0.87 34.13 -1.41
C LEU A 32 1.09 34.18 0.10
N ASN A 33 0.65 35.29 0.71
CA ASN A 33 0.46 35.30 2.15
C ASN A 33 -0.54 34.20 2.54
N ILE A 34 -0.27 33.46 3.61
CA ILE A 34 -1.14 32.38 4.09
C ILE A 34 -2.57 32.85 4.36
N THR A 35 -2.79 34.12 4.70
CA THR A 35 -4.12 34.72 4.88
C THR A 35 -4.92 34.84 3.58
N HIS A 36 -4.25 34.85 2.43
CA HIS A 36 -4.86 34.91 1.10
C HIS A 36 -5.04 33.55 0.44
N VAL A 37 -4.62 32.45 1.09
CA VAL A 37 -4.81 31.11 0.53
C VAL A 37 -6.22 30.62 0.84
N HIS A 38 -7.08 30.54 -0.18
CA HIS A 38 -8.45 30.03 -0.07
C HIS A 38 -8.86 29.26 -1.33
N MET A 39 -10.07 28.68 -1.35
CA MET A 39 -10.52 27.82 -2.45
C MET A 39 -10.42 28.50 -3.84
N GLY A 40 -10.74 29.79 -3.92
CA GLY A 40 -10.62 30.59 -5.15
C GLY A 40 -9.18 30.63 -5.70
N THR A 41 -8.18 30.89 -4.85
CA THR A 41 -6.76 30.87 -5.25
C THR A 41 -6.26 29.50 -5.68
N LEU A 42 -6.96 28.42 -5.32
CA LEU A 42 -6.60 27.05 -5.68
C LEU A 42 -7.26 26.58 -6.98
N GLN A 43 -8.20 27.32 -7.56
CA GLN A 43 -8.91 26.89 -8.77
C GLN A 43 -7.96 26.74 -9.96
N THR A 44 -7.07 27.71 -10.17
CA THR A 44 -6.05 27.64 -11.24
C THR A 44 -5.18 26.39 -11.12
N TYR A 45 -4.79 26.01 -9.90
CA TYR A 45 -4.05 24.77 -9.65
C TYR A 45 -4.89 23.54 -10.01
N ILE A 46 -6.13 23.47 -9.51
CA ILE A 46 -7.01 22.31 -9.73
C ILE A 46 -7.31 22.13 -11.22
N GLU A 47 -7.59 23.21 -11.94
CA GLU A 47 -7.87 23.21 -13.38
C GLU A 47 -6.64 22.81 -14.20
N ALA A 48 -5.46 23.33 -13.86
CA ALA A 48 -4.22 22.95 -14.52
C ALA A 48 -3.94 21.44 -14.35
N ARG A 49 -4.03 20.93 -13.11
CA ARG A 49 -3.82 19.50 -12.82
C ARG A 49 -4.87 18.62 -13.48
N ARG A 50 -6.12 19.08 -13.58
CA ARG A 50 -7.18 18.40 -14.32
C ARG A 50 -6.86 18.31 -15.81
N THR A 51 -6.38 19.39 -16.39
CA THR A 51 -5.97 19.48 -17.81
C THR A 51 -4.78 18.57 -18.11
N GLU A 52 -3.87 18.42 -17.15
CA GLU A 52 -2.78 17.42 -17.20
C GLU A 52 -3.27 15.96 -17.08
N GLY A 53 -4.58 15.73 -16.92
CA GLY A 53 -5.16 14.39 -16.77
C GLY A 53 -4.93 13.75 -15.40
N VAL A 54 -4.59 14.54 -14.38
CA VAL A 54 -4.36 14.02 -13.03
C VAL A 54 -5.69 13.72 -12.34
N LYS A 55 -5.81 12.49 -11.82
CA LYS A 55 -7.02 12.04 -11.13
C LYS A 55 -7.33 12.83 -9.87
N SER A 56 -8.62 13.01 -9.59
CA SER A 56 -9.15 13.74 -8.43
C SER A 56 -8.54 13.30 -7.11
N ALA A 57 -8.35 11.99 -6.90
CA ALA A 57 -7.75 11.44 -5.69
C ALA A 57 -6.29 11.89 -5.45
N THR A 58 -5.53 12.21 -6.51
CA THR A 58 -4.17 12.73 -6.38
C THR A 58 -4.20 14.19 -5.95
N ILE A 59 -5.02 15.01 -6.61
CA ILE A 59 -5.21 16.43 -6.27
C ILE A 59 -5.78 16.57 -4.85
N ALA A 60 -6.75 15.74 -4.48
CA ALA A 60 -7.30 15.69 -3.12
C ALA A 60 -6.23 15.41 -2.06
N ARG A 61 -5.23 14.56 -2.34
CA ARG A 61 -4.11 14.33 -1.41
C ARG A 61 -3.18 15.53 -1.33
N GLU A 62 -2.90 16.18 -2.45
CA GLU A 62 -2.07 17.39 -2.49
C GLU A 62 -2.72 18.51 -1.67
N LEU A 63 -4.01 18.78 -1.89
CA LEU A 63 -4.79 19.77 -1.14
C LEU A 63 -5.02 19.40 0.33
N ALA A 64 -5.06 18.11 0.68
CA ALA A 64 -5.17 17.69 2.07
C ALA A 64 -3.95 18.10 2.92
N VAL A 65 -2.75 18.12 2.34
CA VAL A 65 -1.54 18.61 3.02
C VAL A 65 -1.66 20.11 3.29
N LEU A 66 -2.08 20.89 2.29
CA LEU A 66 -2.32 22.32 2.46
C LEU A 66 -3.39 22.60 3.52
N ARG A 67 -4.51 21.89 3.47
CA ARG A 67 -5.59 21.99 4.47
C ARG A 67 -5.08 21.73 5.89
N ARG A 68 -4.19 20.75 6.06
CA ARG A 68 -3.54 20.47 7.35
C ARG A 68 -2.70 21.66 7.82
N ILE A 69 -1.89 22.26 6.94
CA ILE A 69 -1.06 23.43 7.26
C ILE A 69 -1.95 24.62 7.68
N LEU A 70 -3.00 24.93 6.93
CA LEU A 70 -3.93 26.02 7.27
C LEU A 70 -4.62 25.76 8.61
N THR A 71 -4.98 24.50 8.90
CA THR A 71 -5.56 24.12 10.19
C THR A 71 -4.57 24.34 11.33
N LEU A 72 -3.30 23.98 11.16
CA LEU A 72 -2.25 24.22 12.16
C LEU A 72 -2.00 25.71 12.37
N ALA A 73 -1.95 26.48 11.29
CA ALA A 73 -1.80 27.93 11.33
C ALA A 73 -2.92 28.62 12.13
N ALA A 74 -4.16 28.15 11.95
CA ALA A 74 -5.32 28.70 12.66
C ALA A 74 -5.41 28.26 14.12
N ARG A 75 -5.14 26.97 14.40
CA ARG A 75 -5.50 26.36 15.69
C ARG A 75 -4.33 26.19 16.64
N THR A 76 -3.13 26.03 16.13
CA THR A 76 -1.96 25.59 16.92
C THR A 76 -0.82 26.59 16.90
N TRP A 77 -0.46 27.12 15.73
CA TRP A 77 0.68 28.03 15.62
C TRP A 77 0.33 29.41 16.17
N ARG A 78 1.32 30.04 16.80
CA ARG A 78 1.23 31.37 17.39
C ARG A 78 2.40 32.21 16.91
N ASP A 79 2.17 33.51 16.74
CA ASP A 79 3.23 34.50 16.51
C ASP A 79 3.83 34.95 17.86
N GLU A 80 4.74 35.93 17.80
CA GLU A 80 5.40 36.51 18.98
C GLU A 80 4.45 37.25 19.93
N TYR A 81 3.25 37.61 19.46
CA TYR A 81 2.20 38.28 20.23
C TYR A 81 1.09 37.33 20.67
N ASN A 82 1.30 36.01 20.53
CA ASN A 82 0.35 34.95 20.87
C ASN A 82 -0.96 34.99 20.03
N ASN A 83 -0.94 35.58 18.85
CA ASN A 83 -2.04 35.51 17.88
C ASN A 83 -1.88 34.27 16.97
N PRO A 84 -2.99 33.67 16.50
CA PRO A 84 -2.90 32.64 15.48
C PRO A 84 -2.35 33.23 14.17
N TRP A 85 -1.67 32.40 13.36
CA TRP A 85 -1.10 32.87 12.10
C TRP A 85 -2.17 33.25 11.06
N ILE A 86 -3.35 32.65 11.17
CA ILE A 86 -4.57 33.02 10.45
C ILE A 86 -5.76 32.90 11.41
N ASP A 87 -6.77 33.76 11.30
CA ASP A 87 -7.92 33.74 12.22
C ASP A 87 -8.78 32.48 12.08
N THR A 88 -8.98 32.03 10.84
CA THR A 88 -9.79 30.87 10.53
C THR A 88 -9.24 30.14 9.31
N ALA A 89 -9.11 28.82 9.42
CA ALA A 89 -8.73 27.99 8.28
C ALA A 89 -9.89 27.96 7.26
N PRO A 90 -9.65 28.36 6.00
CA PRO A 90 -10.70 28.36 5.00
C PRO A 90 -11.13 26.93 4.63
N LEU A 91 -12.37 26.79 4.19
CA LEU A 91 -12.87 25.54 3.64
C LEU A 91 -12.23 25.27 2.28
N ILE A 92 -11.35 24.27 2.22
CA ILE A 92 -10.76 23.78 0.98
C ILE A 92 -11.49 22.51 0.56
N GLU A 93 -12.34 22.55 -0.45
CA GLU A 93 -13.07 21.36 -0.92
C GLU A 93 -12.13 20.42 -1.70
N LEU A 94 -12.15 19.12 -1.39
CA LEU A 94 -11.32 18.15 -2.11
C LEU A 94 -12.09 17.63 -3.33
N PRO A 95 -11.50 17.65 -4.54
CA PRO A 95 -12.17 17.16 -5.72
C PRO A 95 -12.47 15.66 -5.62
N LYS A 96 -13.64 15.26 -6.12
CA LYS A 96 -14.07 13.87 -6.26
C LYS A 96 -14.82 13.74 -7.59
N TRP A 97 -14.13 13.26 -8.62
CA TRP A 97 -14.65 13.20 -10.00
C TRP A 97 -15.05 11.79 -10.44
N GLU A 98 -15.13 10.85 -9.49
CA GLU A 98 -15.46 9.44 -9.77
C GLU A 98 -14.55 8.78 -10.83
N ASP A 99 -13.31 9.25 -10.91
CA ASP A 99 -12.29 8.86 -11.89
C ASP A 99 -11.32 7.79 -11.36
N GLY A 100 -11.67 7.17 -10.23
CA GLY A 100 -10.91 6.11 -9.59
C GLY A 100 -10.89 4.84 -10.44
N ALA A 101 -9.72 4.20 -10.56
CA ALA A 101 -9.65 2.91 -11.22
C ALA A 101 -10.20 1.80 -10.29
N GLU A 102 -11.02 0.92 -10.84
CA GLU A 102 -11.62 -0.19 -10.12
C GLU A 102 -10.62 -1.34 -9.87
N PRO A 103 -10.80 -2.13 -8.80
CA PRO A 103 -10.12 -3.41 -8.65
C PRO A 103 -10.42 -4.35 -9.82
N TYR A 104 -9.43 -5.16 -10.23
CA TYR A 104 -9.61 -6.16 -11.28
C TYR A 104 -9.18 -7.55 -10.80
N PRO A 105 -10.03 -8.27 -10.04
CA PRO A 105 -9.75 -9.64 -9.62
C PRO A 105 -9.73 -10.57 -10.83
N LEU A 106 -8.65 -11.32 -11.02
CA LEU A 106 -8.44 -12.20 -12.16
C LEU A 106 -9.31 -13.46 -12.05
N ASN A 107 -9.89 -13.88 -13.15
CA ASN A 107 -10.41 -15.24 -13.28
C ASN A 107 -9.28 -16.26 -13.50
N TRP A 108 -9.60 -17.55 -13.50
CA TRP A 108 -8.61 -18.63 -13.64
C TRP A 108 -7.89 -18.61 -14.99
N GLU A 109 -8.62 -18.35 -16.08
CA GLU A 109 -8.05 -18.33 -17.42
C GLU A 109 -7.11 -17.14 -17.61
N GLU A 110 -7.53 -15.95 -17.17
CA GLU A 110 -6.73 -14.74 -17.12
C GLU A 110 -5.45 -14.92 -16.32
N GLN A 111 -5.55 -15.50 -15.10
CA GLN A 111 -4.38 -15.80 -14.28
C GLN A 111 -3.42 -16.72 -15.04
N ASN A 112 -3.92 -17.80 -15.65
CA ASN A 112 -3.09 -18.76 -16.36
C ASN A 112 -2.37 -18.12 -17.56
N ARG A 113 -3.07 -17.34 -18.38
CA ARG A 113 -2.45 -16.61 -19.50
C ARG A 113 -1.42 -15.61 -19.01
N PHE A 114 -1.76 -14.82 -17.99
CA PHE A 114 -0.89 -13.79 -17.45
C PHE A 114 0.36 -14.35 -16.77
N PHE A 115 0.22 -15.37 -15.93
CA PHE A 115 1.33 -15.92 -15.15
C PHE A 115 2.34 -16.65 -16.05
N LYS A 116 1.88 -17.30 -17.14
CA LYS A 116 2.77 -17.92 -18.13
C LYS A 116 3.69 -16.92 -18.84
N LEU A 117 3.33 -15.64 -18.85
CA LEU A 117 4.11 -14.56 -19.47
C LEU A 117 5.08 -13.86 -18.49
N LEU A 118 5.00 -14.17 -17.20
CA LEU A 118 5.91 -13.63 -16.19
C LEU A 118 7.25 -14.40 -16.19
N PRO A 119 8.38 -13.72 -15.99
CA PRO A 119 9.65 -14.39 -15.64
C PRO A 119 9.48 -15.26 -14.39
N ASP A 120 10.25 -16.34 -14.30
CA ASP A 120 10.13 -17.36 -13.25
C ASP A 120 10.06 -16.78 -11.82
N TYR A 121 10.96 -15.85 -11.48
CA TYR A 121 10.96 -15.21 -10.15
C TYR A 121 9.66 -14.43 -9.86
N LEU A 122 9.12 -13.69 -10.84
CA LEU A 122 7.84 -12.96 -10.69
C LEU A 122 6.66 -13.91 -10.67
N ASN A 123 6.72 -15.00 -11.43
CA ASN A 123 5.68 -16.02 -11.44
C ASN A 123 5.52 -16.63 -10.05
N LYS A 124 6.63 -17.05 -9.42
CA LYS A 124 6.66 -17.56 -8.03
C LYS A 124 6.07 -16.56 -7.04
N MET A 125 6.50 -15.29 -7.09
CA MET A 125 5.96 -14.24 -6.23
C MET A 125 4.45 -13.99 -6.46
N ALA A 126 4.01 -13.97 -7.72
CA ALA A 126 2.61 -13.77 -8.08
C ALA A 126 1.74 -14.96 -7.63
N LEU A 127 2.24 -16.18 -7.78
CA LEU A 127 1.56 -17.40 -7.35
C LEU A 127 1.44 -17.47 -5.83
N PHE A 128 2.49 -17.13 -5.10
CA PHE A 128 2.42 -17.00 -3.65
C PHE A 128 1.40 -15.93 -3.23
N LYS A 129 1.48 -14.74 -3.85
CA LYS A 129 0.63 -13.59 -3.51
C LYS A 129 -0.86 -13.84 -3.75
N VAL A 130 -1.22 -14.50 -4.85
CA VAL A 130 -2.64 -14.79 -5.18
C VAL A 130 -3.23 -15.88 -4.29
N ASN A 131 -2.39 -16.69 -3.63
CA ASN A 131 -2.80 -17.75 -2.71
C ASN A 131 -2.74 -17.35 -1.23
N THR A 132 -2.19 -16.18 -0.91
CA THR A 132 -2.04 -15.71 0.49
C THR A 132 -2.68 -14.36 0.75
N GLY A 133 -2.98 -13.58 -0.30
CA GLY A 133 -3.51 -12.22 -0.13
C GLY A 133 -2.54 -11.22 0.50
N LEU A 134 -1.27 -11.61 0.72
CA LEU A 134 -0.27 -10.78 1.37
C LEU A 134 -0.04 -9.48 0.60
N ARG A 135 0.25 -8.37 1.29
CA ARG A 135 0.59 -7.09 0.65
C ARG A 135 1.89 -7.22 -0.15
N GLU A 136 2.04 -6.39 -1.19
CA GLU A 136 3.24 -6.45 -2.05
C GLU A 136 4.54 -6.32 -1.26
N GLN A 137 4.59 -5.38 -0.31
CA GLN A 137 5.73 -5.20 0.57
C GLN A 137 6.04 -6.48 1.35
N GLY A 138 5.04 -7.13 1.93
CA GLY A 138 5.20 -8.40 2.66
C GLY A 138 5.78 -9.52 1.78
N VAL A 139 5.32 -9.63 0.52
CA VAL A 139 5.88 -10.61 -0.42
C VAL A 139 7.33 -10.26 -0.79
N CYS A 140 7.61 -8.99 -1.08
CA CYS A 140 8.94 -8.51 -1.46
C CYS A 140 9.97 -8.68 -0.33
N TRP A 141 9.53 -8.58 0.92
CA TRP A 141 10.38 -8.71 2.08
C TRP A 141 10.41 -10.12 2.67
N LEU A 142 9.50 -11.02 2.29
CA LEU A 142 9.28 -12.30 3.00
C LEU A 142 10.60 -13.01 3.32
N ARG A 143 10.81 -13.26 4.61
CA ARG A 143 12.07 -13.77 5.16
C ARG A 143 11.88 -15.12 5.83
N TRP A 144 12.95 -15.92 5.85
CA TRP A 144 12.93 -17.23 6.51
C TRP A 144 12.83 -17.12 8.04
N ASP A 145 13.38 -16.06 8.64
CA ASP A 145 13.28 -15.79 10.08
C ASP A 145 11.86 -15.37 10.53
N TRP A 146 10.93 -15.15 9.60
CA TRP A 146 9.52 -14.89 9.90
C TRP A 146 8.65 -16.15 9.86
N GLU A 147 9.23 -17.28 9.46
CA GLU A 147 8.51 -18.54 9.38
C GLU A 147 8.43 -19.22 10.75
N VAL A 148 7.22 -19.67 11.09
CA VAL A 148 6.95 -20.43 12.31
C VAL A 148 6.40 -21.80 11.91
N GLN A 149 7.08 -22.86 12.36
CA GLN A 149 6.60 -24.23 12.17
C GLN A 149 5.43 -24.49 13.12
N ILE A 150 4.40 -25.16 12.61
CA ILE A 150 3.22 -25.61 13.35
C ILE A 150 3.16 -27.14 13.22
N PRO A 151 3.94 -27.89 14.05
CA PRO A 151 4.07 -29.34 13.92
C PRO A 151 2.74 -30.08 14.00
N GLU A 152 1.80 -29.59 14.81
CA GLU A 152 0.47 -30.19 15.02
C GLU A 152 -0.37 -30.24 13.73
N LEU A 153 -0.12 -29.30 12.82
CA LEU A 153 -0.80 -29.21 11.51
C LEU A 153 0.11 -29.67 10.36
N ASN A 154 1.31 -30.18 10.67
CA ASN A 154 2.34 -30.56 9.70
C ASN A 154 2.56 -29.47 8.63
N THR A 155 2.56 -28.20 9.03
CA THR A 155 2.70 -27.04 8.14
C THR A 155 3.48 -25.92 8.82
N SER A 156 3.72 -24.84 8.09
CA SER A 156 4.26 -23.60 8.64
C SER A 156 3.39 -22.41 8.25
N ILE A 157 3.56 -21.33 8.99
CA ILE A 157 2.99 -20.01 8.70
C ILE A 157 4.10 -18.97 8.67
N PHE A 158 3.83 -17.81 8.08
CA PHE A 158 4.69 -16.65 8.29
C PHE A 158 4.02 -15.62 9.18
N ILE A 159 4.78 -15.00 10.08
CA ILE A 159 4.34 -13.88 10.90
C ILE A 159 5.11 -12.64 10.43
N THR A 160 4.45 -11.78 9.66
CA THR A 160 5.07 -10.52 9.23
C THR A 160 5.04 -9.50 10.37
N PRO A 161 6.16 -8.84 10.70
CA PRO A 161 6.20 -7.90 11.82
C PRO A 161 5.28 -6.69 11.59
N GLY A 162 4.47 -6.36 12.59
CA GLY A 162 3.59 -5.21 12.56
C GLY A 162 4.37 -3.90 12.64
N LYS A 163 5.44 -3.87 13.44
CA LYS A 163 6.25 -2.68 13.70
C LYS A 163 7.45 -2.58 12.76
N ARG A 164 8.08 -1.41 12.77
CA ARG A 164 9.31 -1.13 12.03
C ARG A 164 10.44 -2.01 12.55
N VAL A 165 11.20 -2.63 11.65
CA VAL A 165 12.39 -3.43 11.98
C VAL A 165 13.55 -2.99 11.08
N GLN A 166 14.73 -2.78 11.69
CA GLN A 166 15.96 -2.46 10.97
C GLN A 166 16.68 -3.77 10.61
N TYR A 167 17.04 -3.91 9.34
CA TYR A 167 17.90 -4.98 8.83
C TYR A 167 19.15 -4.37 8.20
N GLU A 168 20.13 -5.20 7.87
CA GLU A 168 21.39 -4.77 7.24
C GLU A 168 21.16 -4.14 5.85
N ASP A 169 20.22 -4.68 5.07
CA ASP A 169 19.92 -4.27 3.70
C ASP A 169 18.69 -3.35 3.58
N GLY A 170 18.25 -2.77 4.71
CA GLY A 170 17.23 -1.73 4.73
C GLY A 170 16.25 -1.84 5.89
N VAL A 171 15.11 -1.17 5.74
CA VAL A 171 14.13 -1.00 6.81
C VAL A 171 12.79 -1.63 6.40
N TRP A 172 12.36 -2.62 7.17
CA TRP A 172 10.97 -3.06 7.12
C TRP A 172 10.10 -1.99 7.76
N GLY A 173 9.19 -1.41 7.00
CA GLY A 173 8.39 -0.28 7.45
C GLY A 173 7.26 -0.61 8.43
N GLY A 174 7.00 -1.90 8.70
CA GLY A 174 5.83 -2.33 9.45
C GLY A 174 4.55 -2.33 8.62
N GLU A 175 3.55 -3.05 9.13
CA GLU A 175 2.21 -3.11 8.58
C GLU A 175 1.39 -1.85 8.87
N LYS A 176 0.36 -1.61 8.05
CA LYS A 176 -0.46 -0.38 8.12
C LYS A 176 -1.10 -0.18 9.51
N ASN A 177 -1.47 -1.27 10.19
CA ASN A 177 -2.10 -1.27 11.51
C ASN A 177 -1.10 -1.42 12.68
N LYS A 178 0.20 -1.59 12.40
CA LYS A 178 1.25 -1.84 13.42
C LYS A 178 1.09 -3.14 14.22
N GLU A 179 0.27 -4.07 13.73
CA GLU A 179 0.04 -5.40 14.32
C GLU A 179 0.66 -6.46 13.41
N ASP A 180 1.18 -7.52 14.02
CA ASP A 180 1.73 -8.65 13.28
C ASP A 180 0.63 -9.30 12.43
N GLN A 181 1.00 -9.85 11.28
CA GLN A 181 0.04 -10.49 10.38
C GLN A 181 0.46 -11.92 10.08
N ILE A 182 -0.47 -12.84 10.28
CA ILE A 182 -0.31 -14.24 9.90
C ILE A 182 -0.55 -14.43 8.40
N VAL A 183 0.32 -15.21 7.79
CA VAL A 183 0.20 -15.68 6.42
C VAL A 183 0.10 -17.20 6.45
N VAL A 184 -1.11 -17.69 6.27
CA VAL A 184 -1.39 -19.14 6.17
C VAL A 184 -1.03 -19.62 4.76
N LEU A 185 -0.46 -20.82 4.71
CA LEU A 185 -0.01 -21.45 3.46
C LEU A 185 -1.01 -22.53 3.04
N ASN A 186 -1.77 -22.27 1.98
CA ASN A 186 -2.47 -23.35 1.29
C ASN A 186 -1.46 -24.24 0.55
N GLN A 187 -1.92 -25.36 0.00
CA GLN A 187 -1.06 -26.34 -0.69
C GLN A 187 -0.18 -25.71 -1.79
N VAL A 188 -0.72 -24.74 -2.55
CA VAL A 188 0.01 -24.06 -3.63
C VAL A 188 1.02 -23.06 -3.08
N ALA A 189 0.66 -22.28 -2.07
CA ALA A 189 1.59 -21.36 -1.42
C ALA A 189 2.75 -22.14 -0.77
N ARG A 190 2.44 -23.25 -0.09
CA ARG A 190 3.45 -24.14 0.50
C ARG A 190 4.39 -24.71 -0.55
N SER A 191 3.88 -25.20 -1.69
CA SER A 191 4.76 -25.73 -2.73
C SER A 191 5.69 -24.66 -3.32
N VAL A 192 5.23 -23.41 -3.42
CA VAL A 192 6.09 -22.28 -3.80
C VAL A 192 7.17 -22.04 -2.76
N ILE A 193 6.83 -22.02 -1.46
CA ILE A 193 7.78 -21.84 -0.36
C ILE A 193 8.86 -22.92 -0.39
N GLU A 194 8.46 -24.19 -0.51
CA GLU A 194 9.42 -25.30 -0.56
C GLU A 194 10.34 -25.21 -1.79
N ALA A 195 9.81 -24.79 -2.95
CA ALA A 195 10.62 -24.54 -4.13
C ALA A 195 11.57 -23.34 -4.02
N GLN A 196 11.43 -22.49 -2.98
CA GLN A 196 12.36 -21.39 -2.69
C GLN A 196 13.47 -21.78 -1.71
N ARG A 197 13.37 -22.92 -1.03
CA ARG A 197 14.38 -23.37 -0.05
C ARG A 197 15.76 -23.50 -0.69
N GLY A 198 16.78 -23.06 0.04
CA GLY A 198 18.17 -23.14 -0.40
C GLY A 198 18.59 -22.11 -1.45
N LEU A 199 17.67 -21.32 -2.02
CA LEU A 199 18.01 -20.30 -3.02
C LEU A 199 18.67 -19.06 -2.41
N HIS A 200 18.34 -18.72 -1.16
CA HIS A 200 18.94 -17.60 -0.44
C HIS A 200 18.82 -17.81 1.07
N PRO A 201 19.84 -17.45 1.88
CA PRO A 201 19.84 -17.71 3.31
C PRO A 201 18.81 -16.89 4.11
N VAL A 202 18.38 -15.74 3.57
CA VAL A 202 17.55 -14.78 4.31
C VAL A 202 16.14 -14.59 3.74
N TYR A 203 16.01 -14.60 2.42
CA TYR A 203 14.83 -14.12 1.71
C TYR A 203 14.19 -15.28 0.99
N VAL A 204 12.85 -15.35 1.06
CA VAL A 204 12.08 -16.37 0.35
C VAL A 204 12.10 -16.12 -1.15
N PHE A 205 11.99 -14.85 -1.60
CA PHE A 205 11.96 -14.50 -3.02
C PHE A 205 13.17 -13.64 -3.43
N PRO A 206 14.37 -14.25 -3.55
CA PRO A 206 15.55 -13.55 -4.04
C PRO A 206 15.49 -13.33 -5.57
N TYR A 207 16.17 -12.29 -6.04
CA TYR A 207 16.47 -12.07 -7.45
C TYR A 207 17.85 -11.43 -7.56
N GLN A 208 18.79 -12.11 -8.20
CA GLN A 208 20.20 -11.69 -8.28
C GLN A 208 20.78 -11.43 -6.88
N ASP A 209 20.62 -12.40 -5.97
CA ASP A 209 21.15 -12.40 -4.59
C ASP A 209 20.68 -11.23 -3.70
N ARG A 210 19.55 -10.62 -4.05
CA ARG A 210 18.91 -9.56 -3.26
C ARG A 210 17.41 -9.70 -3.30
N ARG A 211 16.73 -9.10 -2.32
CA ARG A 211 15.27 -8.93 -2.38
C ARG A 211 14.88 -7.93 -3.48
N ILE A 212 13.66 -8.05 -3.98
CA ILE A 212 13.09 -7.11 -4.95
C ILE A 212 12.34 -6.02 -4.19
N GLY A 213 12.42 -4.77 -4.66
CA GLY A 213 11.66 -3.67 -4.04
C GLY A 213 10.15 -3.69 -4.37
N HIS A 214 9.81 -4.10 -5.59
CA HIS A 214 8.45 -4.06 -6.13
C HIS A 214 8.19 -5.17 -7.15
N ILE A 215 6.98 -5.72 -7.16
CA ILE A 215 6.50 -6.72 -8.13
C ILE A 215 6.01 -6.03 -9.42
N HIS A 216 5.49 -4.80 -9.32
CA HIS A 216 5.01 -4.01 -10.48
C HIS A 216 6.17 -3.49 -11.35
N THR A 217 6.91 -4.39 -11.99
CA THR A 217 8.05 -4.10 -12.85
C THR A 217 7.65 -3.90 -14.31
N THR A 218 8.61 -3.53 -15.16
CA THR A 218 8.43 -3.53 -16.62
C THR A 218 8.00 -4.89 -17.16
N ALA A 219 8.51 -6.00 -16.59
CA ALA A 219 8.13 -7.34 -16.98
C ALA A 219 6.65 -7.62 -16.65
N TRP A 220 6.19 -7.23 -15.46
CA TRP A 220 4.77 -7.31 -15.09
C TRP A 220 3.88 -6.55 -16.08
N LYS A 221 4.21 -5.29 -16.39
CA LYS A 221 3.44 -4.45 -17.32
C LYS A 221 3.36 -5.08 -18.72
N LYS A 222 4.49 -5.57 -19.24
CA LYS A 222 4.54 -6.24 -20.55
C LYS A 222 3.72 -7.53 -20.58
N ALA A 223 3.82 -8.35 -19.54
CA ALA A 223 3.03 -9.57 -19.41
C ALA A 223 1.53 -9.27 -19.31
N TRP A 224 1.15 -8.23 -18.55
CA TRP A 224 -0.26 -7.79 -18.40
C TRP A 224 -0.88 -7.44 -19.76
N ILE A 225 -0.18 -6.63 -20.56
CA ILE A 225 -0.62 -6.24 -21.91
C ILE A 225 -0.70 -7.48 -22.83
N LYS A 226 0.35 -8.30 -22.86
CA LYS A 226 0.41 -9.52 -23.69
C LYS A 226 -0.67 -10.55 -23.33
N ALA A 227 -1.12 -10.56 -22.07
CA ALA A 227 -2.18 -11.45 -21.61
C ALA A 227 -3.60 -10.98 -22.02
N GLY A 228 -3.71 -9.81 -22.66
CA GLY A 228 -4.99 -9.22 -23.06
C GLY A 228 -5.80 -8.64 -21.90
N LEU A 229 -5.15 -8.29 -20.79
CA LEU A 229 -5.82 -7.70 -19.63
C LEU A 229 -6.10 -6.20 -19.86
N PRO A 230 -7.08 -5.59 -19.18
CA PRO A 230 -7.49 -4.22 -19.47
C PRO A 230 -6.37 -3.17 -19.37
N VAL A 231 -6.35 -2.26 -20.35
CA VAL A 231 -5.34 -1.19 -20.48
C VAL A 231 -5.92 0.22 -20.58
N ASP A 232 -7.24 0.35 -20.69
CA ASP A 232 -7.99 1.61 -20.84
C ASP A 232 -7.88 2.59 -19.65
N GLY A 233 -7.46 2.10 -18.47
CA GLY A 233 -7.33 2.92 -17.26
C GLY A 233 -8.55 2.89 -16.34
N SER A 234 -9.60 2.16 -16.73
CA SER A 234 -10.78 1.86 -15.91
C SER A 234 -10.41 0.98 -14.72
N TYR A 235 -9.38 0.14 -14.88
CA TYR A 235 -8.96 -0.84 -13.88
C TYR A 235 -7.53 -0.61 -13.37
N ASN A 236 -7.33 -0.95 -12.11
CA ASN A 236 -5.99 -1.11 -11.55
C ASN A 236 -5.27 -2.25 -12.28
N LYS A 237 -3.96 -2.11 -12.50
CA LYS A 237 -3.14 -3.07 -13.27
C LYS A 237 -2.02 -3.70 -12.43
N GLY A 238 -2.05 -3.46 -11.12
CA GLY A 238 -0.95 -3.76 -10.23
C GLY A 238 -1.10 -5.07 -9.46
N PRO A 239 -0.04 -5.50 -8.75
CA PRO A 239 -0.03 -6.70 -7.94
C PRO A 239 -1.15 -6.75 -6.89
N HIS A 240 -1.71 -5.61 -6.49
CA HIS A 240 -2.83 -5.56 -5.54
C HIS A 240 -4.09 -6.29 -6.03
N ASN A 241 -4.27 -6.43 -7.34
CA ASN A 241 -5.33 -7.26 -7.92
C ASN A 241 -5.25 -8.73 -7.49
N LEU A 242 -4.05 -9.25 -7.18
CA LEU A 242 -3.90 -10.62 -6.67
C LEU A 242 -4.49 -10.78 -5.26
N LYS A 243 -4.42 -9.74 -4.42
CA LYS A 243 -5.09 -9.72 -3.11
C LYS A 243 -6.61 -9.68 -3.28
N HIS A 244 -7.11 -8.87 -4.21
CA HIS A 244 -8.55 -8.86 -4.54
C HIS A 244 -9.02 -10.20 -5.11
N THR A 245 -8.19 -10.85 -5.94
CA THR A 245 -8.45 -12.19 -6.50
C THR A 245 -8.57 -13.22 -5.39
N PHE A 246 -7.61 -13.24 -4.46
CA PHE A 246 -7.64 -14.11 -3.27
C PHE A 246 -8.93 -13.90 -2.47
N GLY A 247 -9.25 -12.66 -2.11
CA GLY A 247 -10.47 -12.34 -1.36
C GLY A 247 -11.77 -12.72 -2.07
N ARG A 248 -11.82 -12.56 -3.41
CA ARG A 248 -12.96 -12.99 -4.23
C ARG A 248 -13.11 -14.51 -4.22
N ARG A 249 -12.01 -15.27 -4.31
CA ARG A 249 -12.02 -16.74 -4.28
C ARG A 249 -12.46 -17.29 -2.93
N LEU A 250 -11.94 -16.73 -1.83
CA LEU A 250 -12.41 -17.10 -0.49
C LEU A 250 -13.92 -16.85 -0.34
N ARG A 251 -14.42 -15.73 -0.86
CA ARG A 251 -15.85 -15.42 -0.83
C ARG A 251 -16.66 -16.42 -1.65
N SER A 252 -16.19 -16.82 -2.83
CA SER A 252 -16.93 -17.74 -3.70
C SER A 252 -17.04 -19.15 -3.15
N VAL A 253 -16.11 -19.57 -2.28
CA VAL A 253 -16.15 -20.89 -1.63
C VAL A 253 -16.76 -20.84 -0.22
N GLY A 254 -17.40 -19.73 0.15
CA GLY A 254 -18.17 -19.63 1.39
C GLY A 254 -17.38 -19.32 2.66
N VAL A 255 -16.10 -18.92 2.55
CA VAL A 255 -15.32 -18.54 3.74
C VAL A 255 -15.96 -17.34 4.43
N SER A 256 -16.12 -17.44 5.75
CA SER A 256 -16.78 -16.43 6.58
C SER A 256 -16.14 -15.04 6.38
N LEU A 257 -16.91 -13.97 6.61
CA LEU A 257 -16.37 -12.61 6.49
C LEU A 257 -15.24 -12.36 7.50
N GLU A 258 -15.34 -12.94 8.68
CA GLU A 258 -14.36 -12.84 9.76
C GLU A 258 -13.03 -13.49 9.36
N THR A 259 -13.05 -14.76 8.98
CA THR A 259 -11.89 -15.50 8.47
C THR A 259 -11.28 -14.78 7.26
N ARG A 260 -12.10 -14.27 6.32
CA ARG A 260 -11.61 -13.48 5.18
C ARG A 260 -10.92 -12.19 5.61
N LYS A 261 -11.37 -11.50 6.67
CA LYS A 261 -10.70 -10.30 7.17
C LYS A 261 -9.33 -10.64 7.75
N VAL A 262 -9.21 -11.74 8.48
CA VAL A 262 -7.93 -12.24 9.01
C VAL A 262 -6.98 -12.60 7.86
N LEU A 263 -7.42 -13.43 6.92
CA LEU A 263 -6.63 -13.85 5.76
C LEU A 263 -6.27 -12.71 4.79
N LEU A 264 -7.10 -11.66 4.71
CA LEU A 264 -6.80 -10.44 3.96
C LEU A 264 -6.06 -9.38 4.80
N HIS A 265 -5.66 -9.72 6.02
CA HIS A 265 -4.88 -8.84 6.89
C HIS A 265 -5.54 -7.47 7.07
N HIS A 266 -6.86 -7.48 7.21
CA HIS A 266 -7.65 -6.32 7.57
C HIS A 266 -7.65 -6.15 9.08
N LYS A 267 -7.85 -4.93 9.56
CA LYS A 267 -7.98 -4.67 10.99
C LYS A 267 -9.19 -5.44 11.52
N SER A 268 -8.94 -6.43 12.36
CA SER A 268 -9.95 -6.98 13.28
C SER A 268 -9.80 -6.20 14.58
N GLY A 269 -10.90 -5.64 15.10
CA GLY A 269 -10.84 -4.75 16.26
C GLY A 269 -10.41 -5.39 17.57
N ASP A 270 -10.15 -6.71 17.57
CA ASP A 270 -10.11 -7.54 18.78
C ASP A 270 -9.27 -8.82 18.54
N ILE A 271 -8.00 -8.68 18.15
CA ILE A 271 -7.09 -9.84 18.10
C ILE A 271 -5.89 -9.54 18.99
N THR A 272 -5.94 -10.04 20.22
CA THR A 272 -4.76 -10.23 21.07
C THR A 272 -3.84 -11.26 20.43
N THR A 273 -2.57 -10.89 20.23
CA THR A 273 -1.55 -11.62 19.46
C THR A 273 -1.05 -12.90 20.15
N HIS A 274 -1.91 -13.88 20.32
CA HIS A 274 -1.53 -15.25 20.67
C HIS A 274 -2.35 -16.22 19.83
N TYR A 275 -1.87 -16.48 18.61
CA TYR A 275 -2.52 -17.45 17.74
C TYR A 275 -2.18 -18.86 18.21
N SER A 276 -3.17 -19.56 18.73
CA SER A 276 -3.10 -20.97 19.08
C SER A 276 -3.15 -21.85 17.81
N GLY A 277 -2.64 -23.09 17.90
CA GLY A 277 -2.76 -24.06 16.80
C GLY A 277 -4.22 -24.34 16.40
N ALA A 278 -5.17 -24.22 17.34
CA ALA A 278 -6.60 -24.35 17.09
C ALA A 278 -7.13 -23.21 16.20
N GLU A 279 -6.80 -21.96 16.52
CA GLU A 279 -7.20 -20.79 15.71
C GLU A 279 -6.58 -20.85 14.31
N ILE A 280 -5.33 -21.32 14.18
CA ILE A 280 -4.69 -21.50 12.88
C ILE A 280 -5.40 -22.61 12.07
N SER A 281 -5.90 -23.65 12.72
CA SER A 281 -6.64 -24.73 12.06
C SER A 281 -7.98 -24.28 11.46
N GLU A 282 -8.54 -23.15 11.90
CA GLU A 282 -9.77 -22.58 11.35
C GLU A 282 -9.55 -21.74 10.07
N LEU A 283 -8.28 -21.43 9.73
CA LEU A 283 -7.87 -20.54 8.63
C LEU A 283 -7.45 -21.31 7.37
#